data_AF-A0A920JF84-F1
#
_entry.id   AF-A0A920JF84-F1
#
_cell.length_a   1.000
_cell.length_b   1.000
_cell.length_c   1.000
_cell.angle_alpha   90.00
_cell.angle_beta   90.00
_cell.angle_gamma   90.00
#
_symmetry.space_group_name_H-M   'P 1'
#
loop_
_entity.id
_entity.type
_entity.pdbx_description
1 polymer ?
#
loop_
_entity_poly.entity_id
_entity_poly.type
_entity_poly.pdbx_seq_one_letter_code
_entity_poly.pdbx_strand_id
1 'polypeptide(L)'
;MIIGVPINGYKHLITDYFDLVDTPEEEWSHTKLVSGVWTIFPHISIASFEAGGHIYMVSQLFPGADPDTSVTHQNFLATFEPNSEQKEEIARTMEFLRYVVAEEDYFTGNRIQKTVKTGAKSHFYFGRNEEGGQRFHRWTDALLEAQSDEDLLLLYKKGVG
;
A
#
# COMPACT_ATOMS: atom_id res chain seq x y z
N MET A 1 -1.17 5.71 -1.75
CA MET A 1 0.30 5.65 -1.79
C MET A 1 0.78 5.86 -0.37
N ILE A 2 1.15 4.78 0.33
CA ILE A 2 1.86 4.90 1.60
C ILE A 2 3.22 5.48 1.22
N ILE A 3 3.52 6.68 1.70
CA ILE A 3 4.81 7.31 1.50
C ILE A 3 5.74 6.56 2.47
N GLY A 4 6.58 5.69 1.94
CA GLY A 4 7.54 4.94 2.75
C GLY A 4 8.40 5.89 3.57
N VAL A 5 8.10 5.99 4.86
CA VAL A 5 8.99 6.63 5.84
C VAL A 5 10.23 5.72 5.94
N PRO A 6 11.45 6.26 5.81
CA PRO A 6 12.64 5.47 6.09
C PRO A 6 12.65 5.15 7.59
N ILE A 7 12.21 3.94 7.94
CA ILE A 7 12.26 3.37 9.29
C ILE A 7 13.72 3.03 9.64
N ASN A 8 14.48 4.08 9.97
CA ASN A 8 15.81 3.94 10.56
C ASN A 8 15.70 3.14 11.86
N GLY A 9 16.15 1.88 11.84
CA GLY A 9 16.10 0.95 12.97
C GLY A 9 15.49 -0.41 12.66
N TYR A 10 14.77 -0.56 11.54
CA TYR A 10 14.01 -1.78 11.22
C TYR A 10 14.33 -2.35 9.84
N LYS A 11 15.61 -2.48 9.53
CA LYS A 11 16.13 -3.08 8.28
C LYS A 11 15.60 -4.49 7.97
N HIS A 12 14.95 -5.15 8.93
CA HIS A 12 14.40 -6.50 8.84
C HIS A 12 12.93 -6.54 8.38
N LEU A 13 12.24 -5.40 8.22
CA LEU A 13 10.81 -5.37 7.90
C LEU A 13 10.48 -5.40 6.40
N ILE A 14 11.48 -5.24 5.52
CA ILE A 14 11.32 -5.30 4.07
C ILE A 14 12.46 -6.15 3.51
N THR A 15 12.12 -7.20 2.75
CA THR A 15 13.09 -8.02 2.02
C THR A 15 13.89 -7.15 1.06
N ASP A 16 15.22 -7.18 1.19
CA ASP A 16 16.10 -6.51 0.25
C ASP A 16 16.28 -7.38 -1.00
N TYR A 17 15.79 -6.90 -2.14
CA TYR A 17 15.94 -7.59 -3.43
C TYR A 17 17.40 -7.72 -3.85
N PHE A 18 18.31 -6.90 -3.31
CA PHE A 18 19.75 -7.05 -3.55
C PHE A 18 20.29 -8.40 -3.04
N ASP A 19 19.64 -9.02 -2.06
CA ASP A 19 20.04 -10.34 -1.54
C ASP A 19 19.83 -11.48 -2.54
N LEU A 20 19.10 -11.25 -3.64
CA LEU A 20 18.80 -12.26 -4.66
C LEU A 20 19.68 -12.17 -5.90
N VAL A 21 20.49 -11.10 -6.05
CA VAL A 21 21.27 -10.81 -7.28
C VAL A 21 22.21 -11.96 -7.66
N ASP A 22 22.82 -12.61 -6.67
CA ASP A 22 23.76 -13.72 -6.86
C ASP A 22 23.12 -15.10 -6.64
N THR A 23 21.80 -15.16 -6.43
CA THR A 23 21.06 -16.42 -6.20
C THR A 23 20.36 -16.85 -7.50
N PRO A 24 20.53 -18.11 -7.97
CA PRO A 24 19.75 -18.63 -9.11
C PRO A 24 18.24 -18.46 -8.90
N GLU A 25 17.50 -18.09 -9.94
CA GLU A 25 16.05 -17.82 -9.83
C GLU A 25 15.27 -19.03 -9.30
N GLU A 26 15.71 -20.25 -9.62
CA GLU A 26 15.09 -21.49 -9.15
C GLU A 26 15.22 -21.68 -7.62
N GLU A 27 16.15 -20.96 -6.99
CA GLU A 27 16.40 -20.99 -5.56
C GLU A 27 15.72 -19.82 -4.82
N TRP A 28 15.01 -18.94 -5.54
CA TRP A 28 14.32 -17.82 -4.92
C TRP A 28 13.15 -18.31 -4.07
N SER A 29 13.14 -17.91 -2.79
CA SER A 29 12.04 -18.29 -1.91
C SER A 29 10.76 -17.55 -2.31
N HIS A 30 9.64 -18.26 -2.30
CA HIS A 30 8.33 -17.65 -2.56
C HIS A 30 8.04 -16.47 -1.62
N THR A 31 8.44 -16.57 -0.35
CA THR A 31 8.29 -15.49 0.64
C THR A 31 9.00 -14.21 0.19
N LYS A 32 10.22 -14.31 -0.35
CA LYS A 32 10.94 -13.15 -0.88
C LYS A 32 10.25 -12.58 -2.13
N LEU A 33 9.70 -13.44 -2.99
CA LEU A 33 9.00 -13.03 -4.22
C LEU A 33 7.69 -12.28 -3.96
N VAL A 34 6.96 -12.63 -2.90
CA VAL A 34 5.69 -11.99 -2.55
C VAL A 34 5.87 -10.85 -1.54
N SER A 35 7.11 -10.64 -1.07
CA SER A 35 7.44 -9.57 -0.14
C SER A 35 7.32 -8.19 -0.79
N GLY A 36 6.77 -7.24 -0.05
CA GLY A 36 6.69 -5.84 -0.45
C GLY A 36 5.32 -5.22 -0.19
N VAL A 37 5.07 -4.13 -0.89
CA VAL A 37 3.79 -3.41 -0.84
C VAL A 37 3.12 -3.48 -2.20
N TRP A 38 1.93 -4.06 -2.22
CA TRP A 38 1.10 -4.22 -3.40
C TRP A 38 -0.14 -3.34 -3.25
N THR A 39 -0.61 -2.77 -4.35
CA THR A 39 -1.86 -2.02 -4.39
C THR A 39 -2.78 -2.67 -5.40
N ILE A 40 -3.97 -3.05 -4.97
CA ILE A 40 -5.05 -3.45 -5.87
C ILE A 40 -6.00 -2.26 -5.95
N PHE A 41 -6.04 -1.66 -7.13
CA PHE A 41 -6.95 -0.54 -7.42
C PHE A 41 -8.41 -0.97 -7.16
N PRO A 42 -9.26 -0.10 -6.56
CA PRO A 42 -8.99 1.30 -6.24
C PRO A 42 -8.52 1.57 -4.81
N HIS A 43 -8.58 0.61 -3.89
CA HIS A 43 -8.51 0.96 -2.47
C HIS A 43 -7.87 -0.08 -1.54
N ILE A 44 -7.23 -1.10 -2.10
CA ILE A 44 -6.62 -2.17 -1.30
C ILE A 44 -5.10 -2.01 -1.35
N SER A 45 -4.46 -1.99 -0.18
CA SER A 45 -3.02 -2.13 -0.04
C SER A 45 -2.70 -3.38 0.76
N ILE A 46 -1.77 -4.18 0.26
CA ILE A 46 -1.29 -5.41 0.89
C ILE A 46 0.20 -5.20 1.16
N ALA A 47 0.60 -5.28 2.41
CA ALA A 47 2.00 -5.23 2.82
C ALA A 47 2.37 -6.50 3.58
N SER A 48 3.54 -7.07 3.29
CA SER A 48 4.06 -8.24 4.00
C SER A 48 5.06 -7.83 5.09
N PHE A 49 5.07 -8.54 6.21
CA PHE A 49 6.02 -8.32 7.30
C PHE A 49 6.45 -9.66 7.92
N GLU A 50 7.59 -9.64 8.63
CA GLU A 50 8.01 -10.73 9.50
C GLU A 50 7.69 -10.37 10.96
N ALA A 51 6.89 -11.20 11.64
CA ALA A 51 6.55 -11.08 13.05
C ALA A 51 6.27 -12.48 13.62
N GLY A 52 7.29 -13.11 14.21
CA GLY A 52 7.22 -14.52 14.62
C GLY A 52 7.00 -15.50 13.45
N GLY A 53 7.11 -15.02 12.21
CA GLY A 53 6.75 -15.68 10.95
C GLY A 53 6.11 -14.69 9.97
N HIS A 54 5.85 -15.15 8.74
CA HIS A 54 5.35 -14.28 7.68
C HIS A 54 3.87 -13.90 7.89
N ILE A 55 3.60 -12.60 7.88
CA ILE A 55 2.26 -12.03 8.02
C ILE A 55 1.96 -11.01 6.92
N TYR A 56 0.68 -10.80 6.64
CA TYR A 56 0.20 -9.74 5.75
C TYR A 56 -0.66 -8.74 6.51
N MET A 57 -0.46 -7.46 6.21
CA MET A 57 -1.38 -6.39 6.53
C MET A 57 -2.17 -6.04 5.27
N VAL A 58 -3.48 -6.28 5.30
CA VAL A 58 -4.42 -5.90 4.24
C VAL A 58 -5.20 -4.68 4.69
N SER A 59 -4.88 -3.53 4.10
CA SER A 59 -5.52 -2.24 4.37
C SER A 59 -6.54 -1.91 3.28
N GLN A 60 -7.79 -1.68 3.68
CA GLN A 60 -8.87 -1.28 2.77
C GLN A 60 -9.34 0.13 3.11
N LEU A 61 -9.19 1.06 2.18
CA LEU A 61 -9.55 2.46 2.34
C LEU A 61 -10.93 2.76 1.75
N PHE A 62 -11.91 3.07 2.59
CA PHE A 62 -13.23 3.48 2.13
C PHE A 62 -13.40 5.00 2.20
N PRO A 63 -14.08 5.61 1.21
CA PRO A 63 -14.42 7.03 1.29
C PRO A 63 -15.34 7.30 2.49
N GLY A 64 -15.17 8.46 3.11
CA GLY A 64 -16.01 8.94 4.20
C GLY A 64 -17.24 9.71 3.70
N ALA A 65 -17.75 10.59 4.56
CA ALA A 65 -18.92 11.41 4.25
C ALA A 65 -18.60 12.53 3.23
N ASP A 66 -17.34 12.91 3.13
CA ASP A 66 -16.83 13.97 2.27
C ASP A 66 -15.40 13.65 1.79
N PRO A 67 -14.85 14.43 0.84
CA PRO A 67 -13.48 14.22 0.36
C PRO A 67 -12.36 14.39 1.40
N ASP A 68 -12.65 14.80 2.63
CA ASP A 68 -11.68 14.97 3.71
C ASP A 68 -11.64 13.81 4.69
N THR A 69 -12.59 12.89 4.56
CA THR A 69 -12.78 11.79 5.51
C THR A 69 -12.70 10.46 4.79
N SER A 70 -12.17 9.48 5.50
CA SER A 70 -12.09 8.09 5.03
C SER A 70 -12.02 7.15 6.24
N VAL A 71 -12.29 5.88 6.00
CA VAL A 71 -12.16 4.81 6.99
C VAL A 71 -11.23 3.75 6.42
N THR A 72 -10.13 3.45 7.11
CA THR A 72 -9.28 2.28 6.79
C THR A 72 -9.58 1.13 7.73
N HIS A 73 -9.89 -0.03 7.14
CA HIS A 73 -9.85 -1.30 7.86
C HIS A 73 -8.50 -1.96 7.64
N GLN A 74 -7.78 -2.27 8.72
CA GLN A 74 -6.51 -3.00 8.68
C GLN A 74 -6.73 -4.42 9.20
N ASN A 75 -6.58 -5.40 8.33
CA ASN A 75 -6.65 -6.82 8.68
C ASN A 75 -5.23 -7.39 8.70
N PHE A 76 -4.91 -8.16 9.74
CA PHE A 76 -3.62 -8.84 9.87
C PHE A 76 -3.82 -10.33 9.73
N LEU A 77 -3.07 -10.95 8.83
CA LEU A 77 -3.22 -12.34 8.43
C LEU A 77 -1.89 -13.06 8.59
N ALA A 78 -1.83 -14.06 9.48
CA ALA A 78 -0.70 -14.96 9.57
C ALA A 78 -0.87 -16.11 8.57
N THR A 79 0.21 -16.51 7.89
CA THR A 79 0.20 -17.67 6.97
C THR A 79 0.36 -19.01 7.70
N PHE A 80 0.28 -19.01 9.02
CA PHE A 80 0.53 -20.12 9.92
C PHE A 80 -0.35 -19.98 11.17
N GLU A 81 -0.47 -21.04 11.96
CA GLU A 81 -1.12 -20.98 13.27
C GLU A 81 -0.11 -20.56 14.35
N PRO A 82 -0.22 -19.35 14.93
CA PRO A 82 0.78 -18.85 15.85
C PRO A 82 0.65 -19.46 17.24
N ASN A 83 1.79 -19.77 17.87
CA ASN A 83 1.87 -20.11 19.28
C ASN A 83 1.74 -18.86 20.17
N SER A 84 1.77 -19.01 21.50
CA SER A 84 1.58 -17.89 22.44
C SER A 84 2.62 -16.77 22.29
N GLU A 85 3.90 -17.12 22.13
CA GLU A 85 4.99 -16.15 21.95
C GLU A 85 4.85 -15.39 20.62
N GLN A 86 4.55 -16.12 19.54
CA GLN A 86 4.31 -15.53 18.22
C GLN A 86 3.10 -14.60 18.23
N LYS A 87 2.03 -14.93 18.97
CA LYS A 87 0.85 -14.05 19.12
C LYS A 87 1.22 -12.73 19.80
N GLU A 88 2.08 -12.76 20.82
CA GLU A 88 2.56 -11.55 21.50
C GLU A 88 3.42 -10.69 20.57
N GLU A 89 4.31 -11.31 19.77
CA GLU A 89 5.11 -10.61 18.78
C GLU A 89 4.24 -9.98 17.68
N ILE A 90 3.31 -10.75 17.10
CA ILE A 90 2.35 -10.25 16.11
C ILE A 90 1.56 -9.07 16.67
N ALA A 91 1.07 -9.16 17.91
CA ALA A 91 0.32 -8.07 18.54
C ALA A 91 1.14 -6.79 18.68
N ARG A 92 2.43 -6.88 19.04
CA ARG A 92 3.34 -5.72 19.09
C ARG A 92 3.54 -5.11 17.71
N THR A 93 3.75 -5.94 16.68
CA THR A 93 3.90 -5.48 15.30
C THR A 93 2.62 -4.84 14.77
N MET A 94 1.45 -5.41 15.06
CA MET A 94 0.14 -4.83 14.72
C MET A 94 -0.04 -3.44 15.32
N GLU A 95 0.27 -3.28 16.61
CA GLU A 95 0.12 -1.98 17.28
C GLU A 95 1.08 -0.94 16.72
N PHE A 96 2.32 -1.34 16.42
CA PHE A 96 3.29 -0.47 15.76
C PHE A 96 2.81 -0.03 14.37
N LEU A 97 2.37 -0.96 13.53
CA LEU A 97 1.92 -0.64 12.16
C LEU A 97 0.64 0.19 12.17
N ARG A 98 -0.28 -0.06 13.12
CA ARG A 98 -1.45 0.78 13.34
C ARG A 98 -1.04 2.22 13.68
N TYR A 99 -0.07 2.39 14.58
CA TYR A 99 0.46 3.71 14.94
C TYR A 99 1.07 4.42 13.74
N VAL A 100 1.95 3.77 12.98
CA VAL A 100 2.59 4.37 11.80
C VAL A 100 1.54 4.84 10.79
N VAL A 101 0.57 3.98 10.47
CA VAL A 101 -0.49 4.34 9.51
C VAL A 101 -1.33 5.50 10.02
N ALA A 102 -1.79 5.46 11.27
CA ALA A 102 -2.69 6.48 11.81
C ALA A 102 -1.99 7.83 12.07
N GLU A 103 -0.79 7.80 12.65
CA GLU A 103 -0.14 8.99 13.19
C GLU A 103 0.91 9.58 12.25
N GLU A 104 1.46 8.80 11.30
CA GLU A 104 2.44 9.29 10.34
C GLU A 104 1.84 9.48 8.95
N ASP A 105 1.28 8.41 8.36
CA ASP A 105 0.75 8.44 6.98
C ASP A 105 -0.49 9.34 6.88
N TYR A 106 -1.48 9.10 7.73
CA TYR A 106 -2.71 9.90 7.74
C TYR A 106 -2.47 11.35 8.14
N PHE A 107 -1.55 11.59 9.09
CA PHE A 107 -1.16 12.95 9.43
C PHE A 107 -0.58 13.69 8.22
N THR A 108 0.29 13.03 7.46
CA THR A 108 0.88 13.58 6.23
C THR A 108 -0.18 13.84 5.16
N GLY A 109 -1.04 12.85 4.88
CA GLY A 109 -2.13 12.98 3.91
C GLY A 109 -3.09 14.13 4.25
N ASN A 110 -3.49 14.24 5.51
CA ASN A 110 -4.38 15.32 5.97
C ASN A 110 -3.74 16.71 5.82
N ARG A 111 -2.41 16.84 5.98
CA ARG A 111 -1.70 18.11 5.74
C ARG A 111 -1.66 18.47 4.25
N ILE A 112 -1.47 17.47 3.39
CA ILE A 112 -1.57 17.67 1.94
C ILE A 112 -2.98 18.16 1.59
N GLN A 113 -4.03 17.49 2.07
CA GLN A 113 -5.43 17.87 1.84
C GLN A 113 -5.75 19.29 2.31
N LYS A 114 -5.27 19.68 3.51
CA LYS A 114 -5.38 21.07 4.01
C LYS A 114 -4.72 22.07 3.06
N THR A 115 -3.57 21.73 2.50
CA THR A 115 -2.84 22.60 1.56
C THR A 115 -3.56 22.71 0.22
N VAL A 116 -4.06 21.61 -0.33
CA VAL A 116 -4.84 21.56 -1.59
C VAL A 116 -6.01 22.54 -1.53
N LYS A 117 -6.76 22.54 -0.43
CA LYS A 117 -7.92 23.43 -0.21
C LYS A 117 -7.63 24.92 -0.24
N THR A 118 -6.38 25.33 0.00
CA THR A 118 -6.02 26.75 -0.07
C THR A 118 -6.02 27.29 -1.50
N GLY A 119 -5.97 26.42 -2.51
CA GLY A 119 -5.82 26.82 -3.92
C GLY A 119 -4.46 27.42 -4.26
N ALA A 120 -3.49 27.44 -3.33
CA ALA A 120 -2.16 28.03 -3.55
C ALA A 120 -1.32 27.28 -4.61
N LYS A 121 -1.68 26.02 -4.90
CA LYS A 121 -1.11 25.21 -5.98
C LYS A 121 -2.23 24.86 -6.95
N SER A 122 -2.02 25.12 -8.24
CA SER A 122 -2.98 24.76 -9.29
C SER A 122 -2.82 23.33 -9.78
N HIS A 123 -1.63 22.74 -9.63
CA HIS A 123 -1.30 21.39 -10.13
C HIS A 123 -0.31 20.69 -9.20
N PHE A 124 -0.34 19.36 -9.23
CA PHE A 124 0.64 18.47 -8.62
C PHE A 124 1.37 17.70 -9.72
N TYR A 125 2.65 17.42 -9.49
CA TYR A 125 3.47 16.62 -10.40
C TYR A 125 3.87 15.35 -9.69
N PHE A 126 3.72 14.21 -10.38
CA PHE A 126 4.33 12.97 -9.96
C PHE A 126 5.80 12.96 -10.38
N GLY A 127 6.68 12.55 -9.47
CA GLY A 127 8.07 12.28 -9.78
C GLY A 127 8.23 11.04 -10.68
N ARG A 128 9.40 10.93 -11.32
CA ARG A 128 9.76 9.78 -12.17
C ARG A 128 9.68 8.42 -11.45
N ASN A 129 9.84 8.42 -10.12
CA ASN A 129 9.80 7.21 -9.30
C ASN A 129 8.42 6.95 -8.66
N GLU A 130 7.39 7.72 -9.06
CA GLU A 130 6.02 7.61 -8.51
C GLU A 130 5.04 6.96 -9.50
N GLU A 131 5.51 5.99 -10.30
CA GLU A 131 4.70 5.28 -11.31
C GLU A 131 3.40 4.71 -10.74
N GLY A 132 3.40 4.25 -9.49
CA GLY A 132 2.19 3.78 -8.82
C GLY A 132 1.11 4.87 -8.73
N GLY A 133 1.49 6.08 -8.32
CA GLY A 133 0.58 7.23 -8.28
C GLY A 133 0.14 7.67 -9.67
N GLN A 134 1.06 7.67 -10.63
CA GLN A 134 0.74 8.00 -12.02
C GLN A 134 -0.29 7.02 -12.62
N ARG A 135 -0.09 5.71 -12.45
CA ARG A 135 -1.02 4.66 -12.93
C ARG A 135 -2.36 4.73 -12.22
N PHE A 136 -2.38 5.01 -10.92
CA PHE A 136 -3.63 5.19 -10.17
C PHE A 136 -4.49 6.27 -10.81
N HIS A 137 -3.92 7.46 -11.06
CA HIS A 137 -4.66 8.56 -11.65
C HIS A 137 -5.10 8.27 -13.09
N ARG A 138 -4.27 7.61 -13.91
CA ARG A 138 -4.69 7.17 -15.26
C ARG A 138 -5.87 6.21 -15.23
N TRP A 139 -5.91 5.27 -14.27
CA TRP A 139 -7.06 4.41 -14.06
C TRP A 139 -8.31 5.19 -13.63
N THR A 140 -8.16 6.15 -12.70
CA THR A 140 -9.26 7.02 -12.28
C THR A 140 -9.83 7.80 -13.45
N ASP A 141 -8.98 8.47 -14.25
CA ASP A 141 -9.42 9.27 -15.40
C ASP A 141 -10.15 8.39 -16.43
N ALA A 142 -9.58 7.23 -16.80
CA ALA A 142 -10.20 6.32 -17.75
C ALA A 142 -11.57 5.78 -17.27
N LEU A 143 -11.73 5.53 -15.97
CA LEU A 143 -13.01 5.10 -15.40
C LEU A 143 -14.06 6.21 -15.39
N LEU A 144 -13.64 7.47 -15.18
CA LEU A 144 -14.54 8.62 -15.24
C LEU A 144 -14.96 8.95 -16.69
N GLU A 145 -14.11 8.65 -17.66
CA GLU A 145 -14.37 8.86 -19.09
C GLU A 145 -15.28 7.79 -19.71
N ALA A 146 -15.30 6.56 -19.16
CA ALA A 146 -16.16 5.49 -19.66
C ALA A 146 -17.65 5.87 -19.58
N GLN A 147 -18.38 5.78 -20.70
CA GLN A 147 -19.78 6.21 -20.80
C GLN A 147 -20.76 5.03 -20.79
N SER A 148 -20.25 3.80 -20.85
CA SER A 148 -21.06 2.59 -20.93
C SER A 148 -20.35 1.37 -20.33
N ASP A 149 -21.10 0.31 -20.06
CA ASP A 149 -20.55 -0.98 -19.61
C ASP A 149 -19.61 -1.60 -20.65
N GLU A 150 -19.85 -1.37 -21.95
CA GLU A 150 -18.99 -1.84 -23.02
C GLU A 150 -17.62 -1.13 -22.99
N ASP A 151 -17.60 0.17 -22.72
CA ASP A 151 -16.36 0.93 -22.51
C ASP A 151 -15.58 0.39 -21.31
N LEU A 152 -16.26 0.10 -20.21
CA LEU A 152 -15.65 -0.48 -19.00
C LEU A 152 -15.04 -1.86 -19.27
N LEU A 153 -15.76 -2.75 -19.96
CA LEU A 153 -15.25 -4.07 -20.33
C LEU A 153 -14.04 -3.97 -21.25
N LEU A 154 -14.06 -3.04 -22.20
CA LEU A 154 -12.92 -2.79 -23.09
C LEU A 154 -11.73 -2.24 -22.31
N LEU A 155 -11.95 -1.32 -21.38
CA LEU A 155 -10.94 -0.75 -20.50
C LEU A 155 -10.30 -1.84 -19.62
N TYR A 156 -11.09 -2.69 -18.97
CA TYR A 156 -10.54 -3.79 -18.16
C TYR A 156 -9.71 -4.78 -18.98
N LYS A 157 -10.09 -5.01 -20.24
CA LYS A 157 -9.33 -5.90 -21.14
C LYS A 157 -8.01 -5.29 -21.61
N LYS A 158 -7.97 -3.97 -21.85
CA LYS A 158 -6.79 -3.28 -22.37
C LYS A 158 -5.84 -2.76 -21.27
N GLY A 159 -6.40 -2.43 -20.11
CA GLY A 159 -5.70 -1.68 -19.07
C GLY A 159 -5.47 -0.22 -19.44
N VAL A 160 -4.85 0.52 -18.51
CA VAL A 160 -4.27 1.84 -18.79
C VAL A 160 -2.75 1.70 -18.96
N GLY A 161 -2.18 2.47 -19.88
CA GLY A 161 -0.73 2.54 -20.10
C GLY A 161 0.05 3.01 -18.88
#